data_AF-A0A414SJX1-F1
#
_entry.id   AF-A0A414SJX1-F1
#
_cell.length_a   1.000
_cell.length_b   1.000
_cell.length_c   1.000
_cell.angle_alpha   90.00
_cell.angle_beta   90.00
_cell.angle_gamma   90.00
#
_symmetry.space_group_name_H-M   'P 1'
#
loop_
_entity.id
_entity.type
_entity.pdbx_description
1 polymer ?
#
loop_
_entity_poly.entity_id
_entity_poly.type
_entity_poly.pdbx_seq_one_letter_code
_entity_poly.pdbx_strand_id
1 'polypeptide(L)'
;MDGIEAIKQVHKIGELNVLVSLLYIAITIIALVTIGKKIMKILGLETKSSLYKKAQEQRIIDLEKAVKQLRNEIEDREKSLYRKQKGYHEQSIQIRDELKENQEGLSGQITELSQMMQDFINTQNDRTVASFRSSLWRMHKDFINQGYVTPDGLKTFIEMGKLYEQSGGNDIYHSKLLPEVEALEIHYPDGSIYSQKEGI
;
A
#
# COMPACT_ATOMS: atom_id res chain seq x y z
N MET A 1 -83.70 -57.52 -70.69
CA MET A 1 -83.02 -57.24 -69.40
C MET A 1 -82.15 -58.46 -69.07
N ASP A 2 -81.13 -58.33 -68.21
CA ASP A 2 -80.20 -59.40 -67.73
C ASP A 2 -78.88 -59.65 -68.46
N GLY A 3 -77.86 -58.82 -68.15
CA GLY A 3 -76.46 -59.24 -68.30
C GLY A 3 -75.48 -58.12 -68.00
N ILE A 4 -75.65 -56.98 -68.68
CA ILE A 4 -74.80 -55.79 -68.52
C ILE A 4 -75.03 -55.13 -67.14
N GLU A 5 -76.25 -55.20 -66.62
CA GLU A 5 -76.63 -54.62 -65.33
C GLU A 5 -76.12 -55.48 -64.16
N ALA A 6 -76.10 -56.80 -64.31
CA ALA A 6 -75.53 -57.74 -63.35
C ALA A 6 -73.99 -57.59 -63.23
N ILE A 7 -73.28 -57.41 -64.36
CA ILE A 7 -71.82 -57.21 -64.37
C ILE A 7 -71.43 -55.89 -63.68
N LYS A 8 -72.19 -54.81 -63.87
CA LYS A 8 -71.97 -53.53 -63.18
C LYS A 8 -72.22 -53.63 -61.67
N GLN A 9 -73.22 -54.40 -61.23
CA GLN A 9 -73.46 -54.63 -59.81
C GLN A 9 -72.36 -55.48 -59.16
N VAL A 10 -71.89 -56.54 -59.84
CA VAL A 10 -70.78 -57.39 -59.35
C VAL A 10 -69.46 -56.61 -59.23
N HIS A 11 -69.17 -55.71 -60.18
CA HIS A 11 -67.96 -54.85 -60.11
C HIS A 11 -68.00 -53.87 -58.92
N LYS A 12 -69.17 -53.24 -58.68
CA LYS A 12 -69.37 -52.30 -57.57
C LYS A 12 -69.32 -52.97 -56.19
N ILE A 13 -69.77 -54.23 -56.09
CA ILE A 13 -69.62 -55.07 -54.89
C ILE A 13 -68.16 -55.45 -54.67
N GLY A 14 -67.40 -55.72 -55.75
CA GLY A 14 -65.97 -56.01 -55.70
C GLY A 14 -65.13 -54.84 -55.15
N GLU A 15 -65.36 -53.62 -55.62
CA GLU A 15 -64.65 -52.42 -55.14
C GLU A 15 -64.91 -52.14 -53.65
N LEU A 16 -66.16 -52.32 -53.21
CA LEU A 16 -66.55 -52.11 -51.82
C LEU A 16 -65.87 -53.14 -50.89
N ASN A 17 -65.74 -54.39 -51.32
CA ASN A 17 -65.01 -55.41 -50.57
C ASN A 17 -63.51 -55.11 -50.46
N VAL A 18 -62.89 -54.56 -51.50
CA VAL A 18 -61.46 -54.15 -51.45
C VAL A 18 -61.26 -53.03 -50.42
N LEU A 19 -62.12 -52.01 -50.41
CA LEU A 19 -62.06 -50.93 -49.43
C LEU A 19 -62.27 -51.42 -48.00
N VAL A 20 -63.25 -52.29 -47.76
CA VAL A 20 -63.50 -52.87 -46.44
C VAL A 20 -62.31 -53.72 -45.98
N SER A 21 -61.68 -54.48 -46.90
CA SER A 21 -60.49 -55.27 -46.58
C SER A 21 -59.28 -54.41 -46.20
N LEU A 22 -59.06 -53.28 -46.90
CA LEU A 22 -57.99 -52.34 -46.57
C LEU A 22 -58.21 -51.68 -45.21
N LEU A 23 -59.45 -51.32 -44.90
CA LEU A 23 -59.83 -50.73 -43.61
C LEU A 23 -59.65 -51.75 -42.48
N TYR A 24 -60.01 -53.02 -42.72
CA TYR A 24 -59.74 -54.11 -41.79
C TYR A 24 -58.23 -54.30 -41.55
N ILE A 25 -57.41 -54.29 -42.61
CA ILE A 25 -55.94 -54.37 -42.50
C ILE A 25 -55.39 -53.20 -41.67
N ALA A 26 -55.84 -51.97 -41.92
CA ALA A 26 -55.40 -50.79 -41.19
C ALA A 26 -55.72 -50.87 -39.69
N ILE A 27 -56.95 -51.30 -39.33
CA ILE A 27 -57.34 -51.52 -37.93
C ILE A 27 -56.50 -52.62 -37.29
N THR A 28 -56.24 -53.70 -38.03
CA THR A 28 -55.44 -54.84 -37.54
C THR A 28 -53.99 -54.40 -37.25
N ILE A 29 -53.40 -53.57 -38.11
CA ILE A 29 -52.06 -53.01 -37.90
C ILE A 29 -52.03 -52.13 -36.64
N ILE A 30 -53.02 -51.25 -36.45
CA ILE A 30 -53.10 -50.39 -35.25
C ILE A 30 -53.23 -51.24 -33.98
N ALA A 31 -54.06 -52.28 -34.01
CA ALA A 31 -54.23 -53.21 -32.90
C ALA A 31 -52.91 -53.95 -32.58
N LEU A 32 -52.20 -54.45 -33.59
CA LEU A 32 -50.91 -55.12 -33.42
C LEU A 32 -49.84 -54.19 -32.83
N VAL A 33 -49.75 -52.94 -33.30
CA VAL A 33 -48.81 -51.95 -32.74
C VAL A 33 -49.13 -51.64 -31.28
N THR A 34 -50.42 -51.56 -30.94
CA THR A 34 -50.89 -51.28 -29.57
C THR A 34 -50.58 -52.45 -28.63
N ILE A 35 -50.84 -53.68 -29.07
CA ILE A 35 -50.53 -54.90 -28.33
C ILE A 35 -49.01 -55.04 -28.16
N GLY A 36 -48.23 -54.80 -29.22
CA GLY A 36 -46.77 -54.83 -29.17
C GLY A 36 -46.18 -53.87 -28.14
N LYS A 37 -46.70 -52.63 -28.08
CA LYS A 37 -46.31 -51.66 -27.05
C LYS A 37 -46.64 -52.13 -25.63
N LYS A 38 -47.80 -52.77 -25.43
CA LYS A 38 -48.24 -53.27 -24.12
C LYS A 38 -47.42 -54.48 -23.67
N ILE A 39 -47.13 -55.41 -24.58
CA ILE A 39 -46.26 -56.56 -24.33
C ILE A 39 -44.82 -56.11 -24.05
N MET A 40 -44.28 -55.13 -24.78
CA MET A 40 -42.96 -54.54 -24.47
C MET A 40 -42.89 -54.01 -23.04
N LYS A 41 -43.96 -53.34 -22.58
CA LYS A 41 -44.06 -52.81 -21.22
C LYS A 41 -44.16 -53.92 -20.15
N ILE A 42 -44.84 -55.03 -20.45
CA ILE A 42 -44.98 -56.19 -19.54
C ILE A 42 -43.70 -57.03 -19.48
N LEU A 43 -43.02 -57.21 -20.62
CA LEU A 43 -41.75 -57.96 -20.72
C LEU A 43 -40.52 -57.16 -20.23
N GLY A 44 -40.70 -55.91 -19.79
CA GLY A 44 -39.60 -55.08 -19.28
C GLY A 44 -38.57 -54.66 -20.33
N LEU A 45 -38.91 -54.76 -21.62
CA LEU A 45 -38.01 -54.38 -22.71
C LEU A 45 -38.03 -52.85 -22.86
N GLU A 46 -37.06 -52.18 -22.24
CA GLU A 46 -36.90 -50.73 -22.36
C GLU A 46 -36.58 -50.35 -23.82
N THR A 47 -37.39 -49.47 -24.39
CA THR A 47 -37.20 -48.98 -25.76
C THR A 47 -36.04 -47.98 -25.78
N LYS A 48 -35.27 -47.87 -26.88
CA LYS A 48 -34.16 -46.89 -26.99
C LYS A 48 -34.57 -45.46 -26.61
N SER A 49 -35.83 -45.07 -26.90
CA SER A 49 -36.40 -43.78 -26.53
C SER A 49 -36.63 -43.60 -25.03
N SER A 50 -37.02 -44.64 -24.28
CA SER A 50 -37.21 -44.54 -22.82
C SER A 50 -35.88 -44.51 -22.08
N LEU A 51 -34.90 -45.29 -22.56
CA LEU A 51 -33.50 -45.22 -22.08
C LEU A 51 -32.90 -43.83 -22.29
N TYR A 52 -33.10 -43.23 -23.46
CA TYR A 52 -32.63 -41.88 -23.77
C TYR A 52 -33.27 -40.82 -22.86
N LYS A 53 -34.59 -40.91 -22.63
CA LYS A 53 -35.30 -40.00 -21.74
C LYS A 53 -34.81 -40.12 -20.28
N LYS A 54 -34.63 -41.34 -19.78
CA LYS A 54 -34.09 -41.62 -18.45
C LYS A 54 -32.66 -41.10 -18.28
N ALA A 55 -31.82 -41.25 -19.31
CA ALA A 55 -30.48 -40.70 -19.33
C ALA A 55 -30.48 -39.15 -19.35
N GLN A 56 -31.44 -38.52 -20.03
CA GLN A 56 -31.61 -37.06 -19.98
C GLN A 56 -32.08 -36.58 -18.60
N GLU A 57 -33.08 -37.23 -17.99
CA GLU A 57 -33.55 -36.91 -16.64
C GLU A 57 -32.42 -37.05 -15.62
N GLN A 58 -31.61 -38.10 -15.70
CA GLN A 58 -30.44 -38.28 -14.83
C GLN A 58 -29.42 -37.14 -15.01
N ARG A 59 -29.12 -36.74 -16.26
CA ARG A 59 -28.24 -35.61 -16.53
C ARG A 59 -28.78 -34.31 -15.96
N ILE A 60 -30.09 -34.08 -16.03
CA ILE A 60 -30.72 -32.89 -15.44
C ILE A 60 -30.54 -32.89 -13.92
N ILE A 61 -30.78 -34.02 -13.26
CA ILE A 61 -30.59 -34.18 -11.80
C ILE A 61 -29.12 -33.95 -11.42
N ASP A 62 -28.19 -34.53 -12.17
CA ASP A 62 -26.75 -34.36 -11.93
C ASP A 62 -26.30 -32.91 -12.13
N LEU A 63 -26.85 -32.23 -13.15
CA LEU A 63 -26.63 -30.80 -13.40
C LEU A 63 -27.22 -29.93 -12.29
N GLU A 64 -28.44 -30.21 -11.82
CA GLU A 64 -29.05 -29.49 -10.70
C GLU A 64 -28.22 -29.63 -9.42
N LYS A 65 -27.70 -30.83 -9.16
CA LYS A 65 -26.81 -31.08 -8.02
C LYS A 65 -25.50 -30.31 -8.16
N ALA A 66 -24.88 -30.32 -9.33
CA ALA A 66 -23.65 -29.56 -9.60
C ALA A 66 -23.88 -28.05 -9.45
N VAL A 67 -24.98 -27.51 -9.98
CA VAL A 67 -25.35 -26.09 -9.83
C VAL A 67 -25.58 -25.75 -8.35
N LYS A 68 -26.26 -26.61 -7.59
CA LYS A 68 -26.46 -26.40 -6.16
C LYS A 68 -25.15 -26.41 -5.37
N GLN A 69 -24.25 -27.34 -5.69
CA GLN A 69 -22.93 -27.39 -5.07
C GLN A 69 -22.12 -26.14 -5.40
N LEU A 70 -22.09 -25.71 -6.66
CA LEU A 70 -21.42 -24.47 -7.07
C LEU A 70 -21.98 -23.25 -6.37
N ARG A 71 -23.31 -23.15 -6.20
CA ARG A 71 -23.94 -22.05 -5.45
C ARG A 71 -23.45 -22.00 -4.00
N ASN A 72 -23.41 -23.14 -3.32
CA ASN A 72 -22.93 -23.22 -1.94
C ASN A 72 -21.44 -22.85 -1.85
N GLU A 73 -20.61 -23.32 -2.79
CA GLU A 73 -19.19 -22.98 -2.82
C GLU A 73 -18.95 -21.49 -3.08
N ILE A 74 -19.79 -20.86 -3.92
CA ILE A 74 -19.73 -19.40 -4.15
C ILE A 74 -20.09 -18.64 -2.87
N GLU A 75 -21.16 -19.04 -2.18
CA GLU A 75 -21.58 -18.42 -0.92
C GLU A 75 -20.52 -18.55 0.17
N ASP A 76 -19.93 -19.74 0.33
CA ASP A 76 -18.85 -19.99 1.28
C ASP A 76 -17.60 -19.17 0.95
N ARG A 77 -17.25 -19.06 -0.35
CA ARG A 77 -16.14 -18.22 -0.81
C ARG A 77 -16.40 -16.76 -0.52
N GLU A 78 -17.59 -16.24 -0.85
CA GLU A 78 -17.97 -14.85 -0.60
C GLU A 78 -17.89 -14.52 0.90
N LYS A 79 -18.45 -15.37 1.75
CA LYS A 79 -18.39 -15.23 3.21
C LYS A 79 -16.94 -15.27 3.72
N SER A 80 -16.11 -16.15 3.17
CA SER A 80 -14.70 -16.25 3.54
C SER A 80 -13.91 -14.99 3.14
N LEU A 81 -14.20 -14.42 1.95
CA LEU A 81 -13.58 -13.20 1.45
C LEU A 81 -13.99 -12.00 2.30
N TYR A 82 -15.27 -11.87 2.61
CA TYR A 82 -15.77 -10.81 3.49
C TYR A 82 -15.09 -10.84 4.87
N ARG A 83 -14.97 -12.03 5.47
CA ARG A 83 -14.27 -12.20 6.76
C ARG A 83 -12.79 -11.81 6.67
N LYS A 84 -12.09 -12.24 5.62
CA LYS A 84 -10.69 -11.88 5.39
C LYS A 84 -10.52 -10.39 5.19
N GLN A 85 -11.38 -9.76 4.39
CA GLN A 85 -11.35 -8.32 4.14
C GLN A 85 -11.58 -7.52 5.42
N LYS A 86 -12.56 -7.92 6.23
CA LYS A 86 -12.82 -7.32 7.55
C LYS A 86 -11.60 -7.47 8.47
N GLY A 87 -11.00 -8.66 8.54
CA GLY A 87 -9.79 -8.89 9.32
C GLY A 87 -8.59 -8.07 8.85
N TYR A 88 -8.34 -7.99 7.54
CA TYR A 88 -7.27 -7.14 7.00
C TYR A 88 -7.52 -5.66 7.26
N HIS A 89 -8.78 -5.21 7.20
CA HIS A 89 -9.12 -3.82 7.50
C HIS A 89 -8.86 -3.49 8.97
N GLU A 90 -9.32 -4.35 9.89
CA GLU A 90 -9.07 -4.20 11.33
C GLU A 90 -7.56 -4.20 11.64
N GLN A 91 -6.79 -5.12 11.06
CA GLN A 91 -5.33 -5.15 11.20
C GLN A 91 -4.68 -3.89 10.63
N SER A 92 -5.15 -3.39 9.50
CA SER A 92 -4.61 -2.16 8.90
C SER A 92 -4.86 -0.93 9.77
N ILE A 93 -6.01 -0.86 10.45
CA ILE A 93 -6.32 0.20 11.40
C ILE A 93 -5.36 0.11 12.59
N GLN A 94 -5.20 -1.08 13.17
CA GLN A 94 -4.30 -1.28 14.31
C GLN A 94 -2.86 -0.89 13.97
N ILE A 95 -2.32 -1.37 12.84
CA ILE A 95 -0.97 -1.03 12.38
C ILE A 95 -0.84 0.48 12.19
N ARG A 96 -1.84 1.14 11.59
CA ARG A 96 -1.82 2.59 11.40
C ARG A 96 -1.81 3.33 12.73
N ASP A 97 -2.60 2.89 13.70
CA ASP A 97 -2.70 3.55 15.00
C ASP A 97 -1.40 3.35 15.81
N GLU A 98 -0.80 2.16 15.79
CA GLU A 98 0.53 1.88 16.37
C GLU A 98 1.63 2.71 15.69
N LEU A 99 1.61 2.84 14.36
CA LEU A 99 2.55 3.69 13.63
C LEU A 99 2.39 5.17 13.99
N LYS A 100 1.16 5.65 14.19
CA LYS A 100 0.88 7.02 14.59
C LYS A 100 1.42 7.30 15.99
N GLU A 101 1.17 6.40 16.94
CA GLU A 101 1.70 6.51 18.31
C GLU A 101 3.23 6.53 18.32
N ASN A 102 3.86 5.63 17.57
CA ASN A 102 5.33 5.60 17.42
C ASN A 102 5.86 6.90 16.81
N GLN A 103 5.18 7.46 15.81
CA GLN A 103 5.58 8.71 15.18
C GLN A 103 5.46 9.90 16.15
N GLU A 104 4.39 9.97 16.93
CA GLU A 104 4.20 10.99 17.98
C GLU A 104 5.29 10.86 19.06
N GLY A 105 5.59 9.64 19.51
CA GLY A 105 6.65 9.38 20.47
C GLY A 105 8.04 9.78 19.96
N LEU A 106 8.37 9.42 18.71
CA LEU A 106 9.63 9.83 18.06
C LEU A 106 9.73 11.35 17.91
N SER A 107 8.64 12.02 17.53
CA SER A 107 8.61 13.48 17.43
C SER A 107 8.87 14.14 18.79
N GLY A 108 8.32 13.58 19.87
CA GLY A 108 8.60 14.02 21.24
C GLY A 108 10.08 13.89 21.59
N GLN A 109 10.66 12.71 21.37
CA GLN A 109 12.08 12.45 21.65
C GLN A 109 13.03 13.35 20.85
N ILE A 110 12.73 13.63 19.58
CA ILE A 110 13.51 14.56 18.76
C ILE A 110 13.44 15.98 19.33
N THR A 111 12.26 16.40 19.80
CA THR A 111 12.07 17.72 20.41
C THR A 111 12.88 17.84 21.70
N GLU A 112 12.83 16.82 22.57
CA GLU A 112 13.63 16.76 23.80
C GLU A 112 15.13 16.78 23.50
N LEU A 113 15.59 16.01 22.51
CA LEU A 113 16.98 16.01 22.07
C LEU A 113 17.41 17.39 21.57
N SER A 114 16.57 18.05 20.76
CA SER A 114 16.85 19.40 20.28
C SER A 114 17.00 20.40 21.43
N GLN A 115 16.16 20.28 22.46
CA GLN A 115 16.25 21.14 23.64
C GLN A 115 17.54 20.87 24.43
N MET A 116 17.89 19.60 24.66
CA MET A 116 19.15 19.23 25.33
C MET A 116 20.38 19.73 24.56
N MET A 117 20.37 19.65 23.23
CA MET A 117 21.44 20.18 22.39
C MET A 117 21.54 21.70 22.51
N GLN A 118 20.40 22.42 22.51
CA GLN A 118 20.39 23.87 22.66
C GLN A 118 20.92 24.29 24.04
N ASP A 119 20.50 23.61 25.11
CA ASP A 119 20.97 23.86 26.48
C ASP A 119 22.47 23.58 26.62
N PHE A 120 22.95 22.52 25.98
CA PHE A 120 24.37 22.19 25.92
C PHE A 120 25.18 23.28 25.18
N ILE A 121 24.71 23.74 24.02
CA ILE A 121 25.34 24.83 23.25
C ILE A 121 25.39 26.10 24.08
N ASN A 122 24.28 26.48 24.71
CA ASN A 122 24.22 27.68 25.57
C ASN A 122 25.21 27.57 26.73
N THR A 123 25.23 26.42 27.43
CA THR A 123 26.17 26.18 28.53
C THR A 123 27.63 26.20 28.07
N GLN A 124 27.94 25.65 26.89
CA GLN A 124 29.28 25.71 26.33
C GLN A 124 29.68 27.14 25.95
N ASN A 125 28.77 27.91 25.35
CA ASN A 125 28.99 29.30 25.01
C ASN A 125 29.27 30.12 26.28
N ASP A 126 28.48 29.96 27.34
CA ASP A 126 28.70 30.64 28.63
C ASP A 126 30.09 30.34 29.21
N ARG A 127 30.51 29.07 29.18
CA ARG A 127 31.85 28.66 29.63
C ARG A 127 32.95 29.24 28.74
N THR A 128 32.73 29.28 27.43
CA THR A 128 33.67 29.82 26.43
C THR A 128 33.84 31.32 26.62
N VAL A 129 32.73 32.05 26.80
CA VAL A 129 32.69 33.47 27.15
C VAL A 129 33.49 33.71 28.44
N ALA A 130 33.26 32.94 29.50
CA ALA A 130 34.03 33.10 30.75
C ALA A 130 35.55 32.87 30.57
N SER A 131 35.93 31.85 29.78
CA SER A 131 37.33 31.54 29.48
C SER A 131 38.01 32.64 28.66
N PHE A 132 37.36 33.09 27.59
CA PHE A 132 37.87 34.18 26.75
C PHE A 132 37.91 35.50 27.50
N ARG A 133 36.88 35.84 28.30
CA ARG A 133 36.88 37.03 29.17
C ARG A 133 38.12 37.05 30.08
N SER A 134 38.41 35.91 30.71
CA SER A 134 39.57 35.78 31.61
C SER A 134 40.89 35.94 30.86
N SER A 135 40.99 35.38 29.65
CA SER A 135 42.19 35.45 28.81
C SER A 135 42.42 36.86 28.26
N LEU A 136 41.37 37.52 27.77
CA LEU A 136 41.39 38.91 27.32
C LEU A 136 41.78 39.85 28.45
N TRP A 137 41.22 39.66 29.66
CA TRP A 137 41.60 40.45 30.83
C TRP A 137 43.07 40.30 31.19
N ARG A 138 43.61 39.07 31.12
CA ARG A 138 45.03 38.83 31.39
C ARG A 138 45.92 39.52 30.37
N MET A 139 45.64 39.36 29.07
CA MET A 139 46.40 40.02 28.01
C MET A 139 46.35 41.54 28.13
N HIS A 140 45.16 42.09 28.35
CA HIS A 140 44.96 43.53 28.59
C HIS A 140 45.82 44.01 29.75
N LYS A 141 45.76 43.33 30.91
CA LYS A 141 46.57 43.68 32.08
C LYS A 141 48.06 43.63 31.77
N ASP A 142 48.53 42.62 31.04
CA ASP A 142 49.93 42.47 30.68
C ASP A 142 50.40 43.62 29.76
N PHE A 143 49.58 44.02 28.78
CA PHE A 143 49.88 45.15 27.89
C PHE A 143 49.89 46.49 28.63
N ILE A 144 48.89 46.74 29.48
CA ILE A 144 48.81 47.97 30.27
C ILE A 144 49.99 48.11 31.23
N ASN A 145 50.41 47.02 31.87
CA ASN A 145 51.58 47.05 32.76
C ASN A 145 52.89 47.29 32.01
N GLN A 146 53.01 46.81 30.76
CA GLN A 146 54.19 47.02 29.92
C GLN A 146 54.21 48.42 29.27
N GLY A 147 53.05 49.03 29.06
CA GLY A 147 52.89 50.35 28.45
C GLY A 147 52.95 50.34 26.91
N TYR A 148 53.06 49.17 26.28
CA TYR A 148 53.07 49.02 24.82
C TYR A 148 52.45 47.67 24.41
N VAL A 149 52.12 47.53 23.13
CA VAL A 149 51.66 46.27 22.52
C VAL A 149 52.48 45.95 21.28
N THR A 150 52.75 44.66 21.02
CA THR A 150 53.39 44.23 19.77
C THR A 150 52.33 43.97 18.68
N PRO A 151 52.67 44.06 17.38
CA PRO A 151 51.70 43.79 16.30
C PRO A 151 51.04 42.41 16.40
N ASP A 152 51.81 41.37 16.73
CA ASP A 152 51.30 40.01 16.87
C ASP A 152 50.45 39.84 18.15
N GLY A 153 50.80 40.54 19.23
CA GLY A 153 50.02 40.60 20.46
C GLY A 153 48.66 41.25 20.24
N LEU A 154 48.64 42.40 19.53
CA LEU A 154 47.42 43.10 19.16
C LEU A 154 46.53 42.24 18.25
N LYS A 155 47.11 41.59 17.25
CA LYS A 155 46.38 40.67 16.36
C LYS A 155 45.72 39.53 17.14
N THR A 156 46.48 38.86 18.01
CA THR A 156 45.97 37.76 18.85
C THR A 156 44.84 38.24 19.76
N PHE A 157 44.99 39.44 20.33
CA PHE A 157 43.98 40.05 21.18
C PHE A 157 42.67 40.32 20.43
N ILE A 158 42.75 40.89 19.23
CA ILE A 158 41.58 41.16 18.38
C ILE A 158 40.91 39.87 17.91
N GLU A 159 41.69 38.87 17.50
CA GLU A 159 41.14 37.57 17.08
C GLU A 159 40.40 36.87 18.23
N MET A 160 40.95 36.90 19.44
CA MET A 160 40.29 36.35 20.61
C MET A 160 39.04 37.15 21.01
N GLY A 161 39.07 38.48 20.83
CA GLY A 161 37.90 39.35 20.98
C GLY A 161 36.76 38.97 20.04
N LYS A 162 37.05 38.70 18.78
CA LYS A 162 36.05 38.23 17.81
C LYS A 162 35.43 36.89 18.22
N LEU A 163 36.24 35.94 18.70
CA LEU A 163 35.75 34.65 19.19
C LEU A 163 34.89 34.80 20.45
N TYR A 164 35.25 35.75 21.32
CA TYR A 164 34.46 36.12 22.49
C TYR A 164 33.06 36.63 22.11
N GLU A 165 32.98 37.56 21.15
CA GLU A 165 31.72 38.10 20.64
C GLU A 165 30.87 37.04 19.94
N GLN A 166 31.50 36.21 19.10
CA GLN A 166 30.83 35.10 18.41
C GLN A 166 30.22 34.08 19.38
N SER A 167 30.84 33.93 20.56
CA SER A 167 30.34 33.07 21.64
C SER A 167 29.25 33.74 22.50
N GLY A 168 28.88 35.00 22.21
CA GLY A 168 27.85 35.76 22.94
C GLY A 168 28.37 36.74 23.99
N GLY A 169 29.68 36.94 24.10
CA GLY A 169 30.28 37.89 25.04
C GLY A 169 30.24 39.34 24.55
N ASN A 170 29.70 40.27 25.34
CA ASN A 170 29.57 41.69 24.92
C ASN A 170 29.65 42.70 26.08
N ASP A 171 30.39 42.38 27.15
CA ASP A 171 30.42 43.20 28.37
C ASP A 171 31.59 44.19 28.42
N ILE A 172 32.80 43.71 28.68
CA ILE A 172 33.98 44.51 29.04
C ILE A 172 34.93 44.74 27.87
N TYR A 173 34.83 43.89 26.83
CA TYR A 173 35.75 43.91 25.71
C TYR A 173 35.71 45.25 24.96
N HIS A 174 34.55 45.70 24.53
CA HIS A 174 34.38 46.98 23.81
C HIS A 174 34.38 48.20 24.71
N SER A 175 33.88 48.07 25.93
CA SER A 175 33.73 49.20 26.85
C SER A 175 35.05 49.61 27.50
N LYS A 176 36.02 48.69 27.58
CA LYS A 176 37.28 48.92 28.28
C LYS A 176 38.49 48.32 27.59
N LEU A 177 38.49 47.01 27.35
CA LEU A 177 39.74 46.31 27.04
C LEU A 177 40.30 46.72 25.68
N LEU A 178 39.45 46.79 24.65
CA LEU A 178 39.86 47.15 23.30
C LEU A 178 40.33 48.60 23.21
N PRO A 179 39.57 49.63 23.66
CA PRO A 179 40.02 51.01 23.61
C PRO A 179 41.34 51.26 24.35
N GLU A 180 41.51 50.64 25.53
CA GLU A 180 42.73 50.81 26.33
C GLU A 180 43.95 50.16 25.66
N VAL A 181 43.79 49.00 25.00
CA VAL A 181 44.89 48.35 24.26
C VAL A 181 45.22 49.09 22.97
N GLU A 182 44.21 49.59 22.24
CA GLU A 182 44.41 50.37 21.01
C GLU A 182 45.08 51.73 21.25
N ALA A 183 44.98 52.27 22.47
CA ALA A 183 45.65 53.51 22.87
C ALA A 183 47.14 53.34 23.21
N LEU A 184 47.63 52.09 23.36
CA LEU A 184 49.04 51.82 23.66
C LEU A 184 49.92 51.99 22.43
N GLU A 185 51.18 52.35 22.65
CA GLU A 185 52.17 52.43 21.59
C GLU A 185 52.42 51.04 20.99
N ILE A 186 52.48 50.96 19.65
CA ILE A 186 52.82 49.73 18.95
C ILE A 186 54.34 49.62 18.88
N HIS A 187 54.90 48.73 19.68
CA HIS A 187 56.34 48.46 19.67
C HIS A 187 56.67 47.34 18.70
N TYR A 188 57.57 47.62 17.76
CA TYR A 188 58.06 46.65 16.79
C TYR A 188 59.36 46.01 17.31
N PRO A 189 59.36 44.70 17.62
CA PRO A 189 60.57 44.02 18.07
C PRO A 189 61.69 44.11 17.03
N ASP A 190 62.94 44.18 17.49
CA ASP A 190 64.11 44.16 16.60
C ASP A 190 64.13 42.89 15.75
N GLY A 191 64.17 43.05 14.42
CA GLY A 191 64.08 41.95 13.46
C GLY A 191 62.65 41.52 13.10
N SER A 192 61.61 42.25 13.51
CA SER A 192 60.23 41.94 13.12
C SER A 192 60.04 42.06 11.59
N ILE A 193 59.17 41.23 11.04
CA ILE A 193 58.74 41.32 9.62
C ILE A 193 58.02 42.63 9.29
N TYR A 194 57.65 43.41 10.31
CA TYR A 194 56.90 44.66 10.18
C TYR A 194 57.82 45.89 10.16
N SER A 195 59.02 45.81 10.74
CA SER A 195 60.01 46.91 10.76
C SER A 195 60.84 47.03 9.46
N GLN A 196 60.71 46.08 8.53
CA GLN A 196 61.43 46.10 7.25
C GLN A 196 60.66 46.77 6.09
N LYS A 197 59.44 47.28 6.31
CA LYS A 197 58.59 47.82 5.23
C LYS A 197 58.75 49.32 4.94
N GLU A 198 59.52 50.07 5.71
CA GLU A 198 59.76 51.52 5.48
C GLU A 198 61.11 51.84 4.85
N GLY A 199 61.72 50.89 4.13
CA GLY A 199 63.00 51.09 3.43
C GLY A 199 62.91 50.85 1.92
N ILE A 200 62.22 51.73 1.18
CA ILE A 200 62.48 52.01 -0.25
C ILE A 200 62.47 53.53 -0.43
#